data_AF-A0A0B2P649-F1
#
_entry.id   AF-A0A0B2P649-F1
#
_cell.length_a   1.000
_cell.length_b   1.000
_cell.length_c   1.000
_cell.angle_alpha   90.00
_cell.angle_beta   90.00
_cell.angle_gamma   90.00
#
_symmetry.space_group_name_H-M   'P 1'
#
loop_
_entity.id
_entity.type
_entity.pdbx_description
1 polymer ?
#
loop_
_entity_poly.entity_id
_entity_poly.type
_entity_poly.pdbx_seq_one_letter_code
_entity_poly.pdbx_strand_id
1 'polypeptide(L)'
;MEIGEFSRCLRLLESLKCREAIQDRIMGSGMVRACFEVKLRVDCLCGYGLTRNDALKVLWKEPRVICYEVGDIEKKVEFLVQRMKCGVECVVDVPKYLGVSFEKHIVPRYSVVECLRGKGAIGFEVGLKDLVMPSRLRFYNLYVKPYPECEKIYGRLKGCGGEGKRKHPVGLWKLFKPEKFPESGEDVKNMRSFMESLV
;
A
#
# COMPACT_ATOMS: atom_id res chain seq x y z
N MET A 1 -7.85 -32.43 -5.26
CA MET A 1 -7.56 -31.25 -6.11
C MET A 1 -7.63 -31.73 -7.55
N GLU A 2 -8.44 -31.12 -8.41
CA GLU A 2 -8.47 -31.53 -9.82
C GLU A 2 -7.14 -31.20 -10.50
N ILE A 3 -6.69 -32.04 -11.45
CA ILE A 3 -5.39 -31.90 -12.12
C ILE A 3 -5.26 -30.51 -12.79
N GLY A 4 -6.35 -30.03 -13.41
CA GLY A 4 -6.41 -28.71 -14.01
C GLY A 4 -6.20 -27.57 -13.01
N GLU A 5 -6.70 -27.70 -11.79
CA GLU A 5 -6.51 -26.69 -10.75
C GLU A 5 -5.08 -26.67 -10.20
N PHE A 6 -4.50 -27.86 -10.02
CA PHE A 6 -3.13 -28.00 -9.54
C PHE A 6 -2.13 -27.31 -10.49
N SER A 7 -2.26 -27.55 -11.79
CA SER A 7 -1.41 -26.90 -12.81
C SER A 7 -1.52 -25.37 -12.83
N ARG A 8 -2.69 -24.81 -12.48
CA ARG A 8 -2.88 -23.35 -12.37
C ARG A 8 -2.21 -22.78 -11.13
N CYS A 9 -2.29 -23.48 -10.00
CA CYS A 9 -1.60 -23.10 -8.77
C CYS A 9 -0.08 -23.16 -8.96
N LEU A 10 0.43 -24.22 -9.60
CA LEU A 10 1.85 -24.37 -9.88
C LEU A 10 2.37 -23.23 -10.76
N ARG A 11 1.71 -22.94 -11.88
CA ARG A 11 2.07 -21.81 -12.75
C ARG A 11 2.05 -20.47 -12.02
N LEU A 12 1.08 -20.26 -11.13
CA LEU A 12 1.06 -19.06 -10.29
C LEU A 12 2.33 -18.98 -9.45
N LEU A 13 2.66 -20.05 -8.72
CA LEU A 13 3.83 -20.11 -7.83
C LEU A 13 5.16 -19.91 -8.58
N GLU A 14 5.33 -20.54 -9.74
CA GLU A 14 6.51 -20.38 -10.60
C GLU A 14 6.67 -18.96 -11.15
N SER A 15 5.55 -18.26 -11.36
CA SER A 15 5.54 -16.89 -11.89
C SER A 15 5.57 -15.80 -10.81
N LEU A 16 5.64 -16.15 -9.52
CA LEU A 16 5.63 -15.19 -8.43
C LEU A 16 6.90 -14.31 -8.43
N LYS A 17 6.71 -13.00 -8.56
CA LYS A 17 7.77 -12.00 -8.38
C LYS A 17 7.58 -11.33 -7.02
N CYS A 18 8.14 -11.91 -5.97
CA CYS A 18 8.05 -11.37 -4.61
C CYS A 18 9.40 -11.36 -3.89
N ARG A 19 9.43 -10.85 -2.66
CA ARG A 19 10.66 -10.85 -1.85
C ARG A 19 11.00 -12.29 -1.47
N GLU A 20 12.28 -12.61 -1.41
CA GLU A 20 12.79 -13.94 -1.01
C GLU A 20 12.14 -14.41 0.30
N ALA A 21 12.11 -13.55 1.32
CA ALA A 21 11.46 -13.89 2.61
C ALA A 21 9.97 -14.27 2.51
N ILE A 22 9.24 -13.79 1.49
CA ILE A 22 7.85 -14.20 1.24
C ILE A 22 7.84 -15.51 0.45
N GLN A 23 8.69 -15.62 -0.56
CA GLN A 23 8.83 -16.82 -1.36
C GLN A 23 9.22 -18.02 -0.49
N ASP A 24 10.17 -17.87 0.43
CA ASP A 24 10.60 -18.90 1.37
C ASP A 24 9.48 -19.31 2.33
N ARG A 25 8.65 -18.37 2.78
CA ARG A 25 7.48 -18.69 3.62
C ARG A 25 6.44 -19.52 2.87
N ILE A 26 6.24 -19.24 1.58
CA ILE A 26 5.29 -19.96 0.74
C ILE A 26 5.86 -21.34 0.39
N MET A 27 7.08 -21.37 -0.14
CA MET A 27 7.69 -22.55 -0.75
C MET A 27 8.44 -23.45 0.24
N GLY A 28 8.84 -22.93 1.41
CA GLY A 28 9.63 -23.66 2.41
C GLY A 28 8.93 -24.87 3.02
N SER A 29 7.60 -24.95 2.87
CA SER A 29 6.80 -26.10 3.29
C SER A 29 6.64 -27.19 2.20
N GLY A 30 7.26 -27.00 1.04
CA GLY A 30 7.19 -27.87 -0.13
C GLY A 30 6.15 -27.43 -1.16
N MET A 31 6.38 -27.79 -2.42
CA MET A 31 5.61 -27.24 -3.55
C MET A 31 4.15 -27.71 -3.61
N VAL A 32 3.91 -28.98 -3.23
CA VAL A 32 2.56 -29.54 -3.14
C VAL A 32 1.74 -28.81 -2.07
N ARG A 33 2.36 -28.52 -0.92
CA ARG A 33 1.70 -27.79 0.16
C ARG A 33 1.43 -26.34 -0.24
N ALA A 34 2.39 -25.67 -0.85
CA ALA A 34 2.19 -24.32 -1.39
C ALA A 34 1.01 -24.26 -2.39
N CYS A 35 0.88 -25.25 -3.28
CA CYS A 35 -0.26 -25.34 -4.20
C CYS A 35 -1.59 -25.50 -3.45
N PHE A 36 -1.61 -26.30 -2.38
CA PHE A 36 -2.78 -26.45 -1.52
C PHE A 36 -3.15 -25.15 -0.80
N GLU A 37 -2.17 -24.44 -0.24
CA GLU A 37 -2.41 -23.13 0.40
C GLU A 37 -2.98 -22.12 -0.60
N VAL A 38 -2.44 -22.06 -1.83
CA VAL A 38 -2.97 -21.21 -2.91
C VAL A 38 -4.43 -21.57 -3.22
N LYS A 39 -4.73 -22.87 -3.38
CA LYS A 39 -6.10 -23.33 -3.64
C LYS A 39 -7.06 -22.88 -2.54
N LEU A 40 -6.71 -23.07 -1.27
CA LEU A 40 -7.57 -22.66 -0.15
C LEU A 40 -7.93 -21.17 -0.20
N ARG A 41 -6.97 -20.30 -0.51
CA ARG A 41 -7.22 -18.84 -0.60
C ARG A 41 -8.04 -18.50 -1.83
N VAL A 42 -7.81 -19.18 -2.95
CA VAL A 42 -8.62 -19.01 -4.16
C VAL A 42 -10.06 -19.42 -3.90
N ASP A 43 -10.29 -20.59 -3.29
CA ASP A 43 -11.63 -21.10 -3.01
C ASP A 43 -12.37 -20.19 -2.02
N CYS A 44 -11.69 -19.69 -0.97
CA CYS A 44 -12.23 -18.70 -0.04
C CYS A 44 -12.68 -17.42 -0.78
N LEU A 45 -11.81 -16.82 -1.60
CA LEU A 45 -12.16 -15.63 -2.38
C LEU A 45 -13.31 -15.87 -3.38
N CYS A 46 -13.36 -17.06 -3.99
CA CYS A 46 -14.48 -17.45 -4.84
C CYS A 46 -15.79 -17.58 -4.06
N GLY A 47 -15.74 -18.06 -2.81
CA GLY A 47 -16.89 -18.12 -1.91
C GLY A 47 -17.54 -16.76 -1.64
N TYR A 48 -16.77 -15.67 -1.70
CA TYR A 48 -17.28 -14.30 -1.59
C TYR A 48 -17.67 -13.66 -2.94
N GLY A 49 -17.64 -14.43 -4.03
CA GLY A 49 -18.14 -14.00 -5.35
C GLY A 49 -17.07 -13.58 -6.36
N LEU A 50 -15.77 -13.73 -6.06
CA LEU A 50 -14.73 -13.51 -7.08
C LEU A 50 -14.66 -14.66 -8.07
N THR A 51 -14.29 -14.35 -9.31
CA THR A 51 -13.97 -15.40 -10.28
C THR A 51 -12.64 -16.06 -9.90
N ARG A 52 -12.46 -17.33 -10.28
CA ARG A 52 -11.20 -18.05 -10.04
C ARG A 52 -10.00 -17.35 -10.66
N ASN A 53 -10.19 -16.69 -11.81
CA ASN A 53 -9.16 -15.90 -12.49
C ASN A 53 -8.78 -14.67 -11.68
N ASP A 54 -9.76 -13.94 -11.15
CA ASP A 54 -9.52 -12.75 -10.34
C ASP A 54 -8.88 -13.10 -9.01
N ALA A 55 -9.31 -14.18 -8.37
CA ALA A 55 -8.68 -14.67 -7.14
C ALA A 55 -7.20 -15.03 -7.37
N LEU A 56 -6.89 -15.78 -8.42
CA LEU A 56 -5.49 -16.07 -8.80
C LEU A 56 -4.70 -14.78 -9.09
N LYS A 57 -5.31 -13.80 -9.77
CA LYS A 57 -4.70 -12.50 -10.05
C LYS A 57 -4.42 -11.69 -8.78
N VAL A 58 -5.32 -11.73 -7.79
CA VAL A 58 -5.12 -11.11 -6.47
C VAL A 58 -3.92 -11.71 -5.76
N LEU A 59 -3.84 -13.04 -5.69
CA LEU A 59 -2.72 -13.75 -5.05
C LEU A 59 -1.40 -13.48 -5.78
N TRP A 60 -1.42 -13.42 -7.10
CA TRP A 60 -0.23 -13.12 -7.90
C TRP A 60 0.26 -11.68 -7.66
N LYS A 61 -0.65 -10.70 -7.58
CA LYS A 61 -0.33 -9.30 -7.29
C LYS A 61 0.08 -9.07 -5.83
N GLU A 62 -0.47 -9.85 -4.89
CA GLU A 62 -0.19 -9.74 -3.46
C GLU A 62 0.08 -11.14 -2.85
N PRO A 63 1.30 -11.67 -3.00
CA PRO A 63 1.63 -13.05 -2.58
C PRO A 63 1.59 -13.25 -1.06
N ARG A 64 1.65 -12.17 -0.27
CA ARG A 64 1.53 -12.23 1.19
C ARG A 64 0.22 -12.84 1.66
N VAL A 65 -0.83 -12.78 0.83
CA VAL A 65 -2.14 -13.40 1.12
C VAL A 65 -2.02 -14.92 1.29
N ILE A 66 -1.09 -15.56 0.58
CA ILE A 66 -0.85 -17.02 0.69
C ILE A 66 -0.31 -17.36 2.07
N CYS A 67 0.40 -16.44 2.72
CA CYS A 67 0.97 -16.63 4.06
C CYS A 67 -0.01 -16.33 5.20
N TYR A 68 -1.21 -15.81 4.93
CA TYR A 68 -2.21 -15.53 5.96
C TYR A 68 -3.18 -16.68 6.11
N GLU A 69 -3.70 -16.84 7.34
CA GLU A 69 -4.78 -17.77 7.63
C GLU A 69 -6.05 -17.38 6.87
N VAL A 70 -6.83 -18.38 6.46
CA VAL A 70 -8.07 -18.15 5.71
C VAL A 70 -9.02 -17.25 6.51
N GLY A 71 -9.17 -17.50 7.81
CA GLY A 71 -10.01 -16.68 8.69
C GLY A 71 -9.61 -15.21 8.77
N ASP A 72 -8.34 -14.86 8.55
CA ASP A 72 -7.92 -13.45 8.51
C ASP A 72 -8.27 -12.77 7.18
N ILE A 73 -8.36 -13.55 6.10
CA ILE A 73 -8.82 -13.08 4.79
C ILE A 73 -10.34 -12.87 4.84
N GLU A 74 -11.07 -13.84 5.38
CA GLU A 74 -12.53 -13.78 5.59
C GLU A 74 -12.91 -12.53 6.38
N LYS A 75 -12.30 -12.31 7.54
CA LYS A 75 -12.52 -11.09 8.35
C LYS A 75 -12.32 -9.79 7.57
N LYS A 76 -11.31 -9.72 6.71
CA LYS A 76 -11.04 -8.52 5.90
C LYS A 76 -12.10 -8.35 4.80
N VAL A 77 -12.50 -9.42 4.13
CA VAL A 77 -13.51 -9.37 3.08
C VAL A 77 -14.88 -9.05 3.67
N GLU A 78 -15.25 -9.64 4.80
CA GLU A 78 -16.48 -9.34 5.51
C GLU A 78 -16.54 -7.87 5.95
N PHE A 79 -15.45 -7.34 6.51
CA PHE A 79 -15.38 -5.94 6.87
C PHE A 79 -15.56 -5.03 5.64
N LEU A 80 -14.96 -5.38 4.50
CA LEU A 80 -15.07 -4.63 3.26
C LEU A 80 -16.52 -4.58 2.76
N VAL A 81 -17.18 -5.75 2.69
CA VAL A 81 -18.53 -5.87 2.14
C VAL A 81 -19.58 -5.33 3.12
N GLN A 82 -19.50 -5.73 4.38
CA GLN A 82 -20.56 -5.43 5.36
C GLN A 82 -20.44 -4.02 5.93
N ARG A 83 -19.23 -3.57 6.26
CA ARG A 83 -19.01 -2.30 6.95
C ARG A 83 -18.57 -1.17 6.02
N MET A 84 -17.68 -1.45 5.07
CA MET A 84 -17.28 -0.43 4.08
C MET A 84 -18.27 -0.28 2.93
N LYS A 85 -19.20 -1.23 2.77
CA LYS A 85 -20.19 -1.28 1.68
C LYS A 85 -19.53 -1.24 0.30
N CYS A 86 -18.32 -1.79 0.19
CA CYS A 86 -17.61 -1.94 -1.07
C CYS A 86 -17.83 -3.36 -1.60
N GLY A 87 -17.94 -3.51 -2.92
CA GLY A 87 -17.99 -4.84 -3.53
C GLY A 87 -16.67 -5.59 -3.40
N VAL A 88 -16.73 -6.91 -3.49
CA VAL A 88 -15.56 -7.79 -3.36
C VAL A 88 -14.55 -7.56 -4.50
N GLU A 89 -15.03 -7.10 -5.65
CA GLU A 89 -14.24 -6.73 -6.83
C GLU A 89 -13.21 -5.63 -6.54
N CYS A 90 -13.44 -4.78 -5.53
CA CYS A 90 -12.46 -3.78 -5.10
C CYS A 90 -11.12 -4.40 -4.66
N VAL A 91 -11.13 -5.66 -4.22
CA VAL A 91 -9.91 -6.40 -3.87
C VAL A 91 -9.06 -6.70 -5.10
N VAL A 92 -9.64 -6.84 -6.29
CA VAL A 92 -8.93 -7.09 -7.55
C VAL A 92 -8.14 -5.84 -7.98
N ASP A 93 -8.71 -4.67 -7.72
CA ASP A 93 -8.11 -3.37 -7.99
C ASP A 93 -7.07 -2.98 -6.95
N VAL A 94 -7.32 -3.32 -5.68
CA VAL A 94 -6.42 -3.03 -4.55
C VAL A 94 -6.05 -4.30 -3.76
N PRO A 95 -5.31 -5.26 -4.34
CA PRO A 95 -4.95 -6.53 -3.67
C PRO A 95 -4.18 -6.34 -2.36
N LYS A 96 -3.42 -5.23 -2.27
CA LYS A 96 -2.68 -4.83 -1.08
C LYS A 96 -3.56 -4.69 0.17
N TYR A 97 -4.88 -4.51 0.01
CA TYR A 97 -5.84 -4.53 1.11
C TYR A 97 -5.74 -5.83 1.93
N LEU A 98 -5.65 -6.98 1.26
CA LEU A 98 -5.48 -8.25 1.95
C LEU A 98 -4.07 -8.40 2.53
N GLY A 99 -3.08 -7.70 1.96
CA GLY A 99 -1.67 -7.71 2.39
C GLY A 99 -1.33 -6.87 3.63
N VAL A 100 -2.24 -6.01 4.12
CA VAL A 100 -1.99 -5.13 5.29
C VAL A 100 -2.61 -5.70 6.57
N SER A 101 -2.13 -5.22 7.73
CA SER A 101 -2.68 -5.59 9.03
C SER A 101 -4.11 -5.07 9.19
N PHE A 102 -5.05 -5.94 9.56
CA PHE A 102 -6.44 -5.56 9.76
C PHE A 102 -6.59 -4.55 10.91
N GLU A 103 -6.14 -4.93 12.11
CA GLU A 103 -6.30 -4.14 13.34
C GLU A 103 -5.46 -2.86 13.35
N LYS A 104 -4.24 -2.89 12.79
CA LYS A 104 -3.31 -1.75 12.87
C LYS A 104 -3.45 -0.79 11.70
N HIS A 105 -4.08 -1.21 10.60
CA HIS A 105 -4.10 -0.45 9.36
C HIS A 105 -5.51 -0.16 8.87
N ILE A 106 -6.33 -1.20 8.67
CA ILE A 106 -7.65 -1.04 8.04
C ILE A 106 -8.62 -0.37 9.02
N VAL A 107 -8.80 -0.97 10.21
CA VAL A 107 -9.80 -0.51 11.19
C VAL A 107 -9.56 0.94 11.63
N PRO A 108 -8.36 1.36 12.07
CA PRO A 108 -8.17 2.72 12.59
C PRO A 108 -8.34 3.77 11.51
N ARG A 109 -7.92 3.48 10.27
CA ARG A 109 -8.06 4.40 9.15
C ARG A 109 -9.51 4.54 8.74
N TYR A 110 -10.26 3.43 8.70
CA TYR A 110 -11.66 3.47 8.31
C TYR A 110 -12.49 4.22 9.35
N SER A 111 -12.25 4.00 10.64
CA SER A 111 -12.92 4.74 11.73
C SER A 111 -12.72 6.26 11.64
N VAL A 112 -11.53 6.72 11.21
CA VAL A 112 -11.29 8.14 10.94
C VAL A 112 -12.15 8.64 9.80
N VAL A 113 -12.20 7.91 8.69
CA VAL A 113 -13.02 8.26 7.51
C VAL A 113 -14.52 8.26 7.87
N GLU A 114 -15.00 7.28 8.64
CA GLU A 114 -16.39 7.25 9.12
C GLU A 114 -16.72 8.47 9.97
N CYS A 115 -15.82 8.85 10.90
CA CYS A 115 -16.01 10.03 11.75
C CYS A 115 -16.08 11.32 10.92
N LEU A 116 -15.19 11.48 9.95
CA LEU A 116 -15.15 12.65 9.09
C LEU A 116 -16.38 12.73 8.17
N ARG A 117 -16.85 11.58 7.67
CA ARG A 117 -18.08 11.49 6.88
C ARG A 117 -19.31 11.89 7.70
N GLY A 118 -19.43 11.38 8.92
CA GLY A 118 -20.55 11.73 9.81
C GLY A 118 -20.63 13.22 10.17
N LYS A 119 -19.51 13.94 10.07
CA LYS A 119 -19.42 15.39 10.32
C LYS A 119 -19.54 16.24 9.06
N GLY A 120 -19.61 15.64 7.87
CA GLY A 120 -19.53 16.37 6.60
C GLY A 120 -18.19 17.07 6.38
N ALA A 121 -17.12 16.62 7.06
CA ALA A 121 -15.81 17.26 7.03
C ALA A 121 -15.01 16.96 5.75
N ILE A 122 -15.43 15.94 5.00
CA ILE A 122 -14.87 15.55 3.71
C ILE A 122 -15.98 15.60 2.66
N GLY A 123 -15.76 16.37 1.59
CA GLY A 123 -16.71 16.52 0.47
C GLY A 123 -16.51 15.54 -0.69
N PHE A 124 -15.60 14.57 -0.56
CA PHE A 124 -15.30 13.55 -1.57
C PHE A 124 -15.36 12.14 -1.00
N GLU A 125 -15.60 11.15 -1.85
CA GLU A 125 -15.55 9.75 -1.43
C GLU A 125 -14.11 9.28 -1.26
N VAL A 126 -13.80 8.76 -0.07
CA VAL A 126 -12.51 8.13 0.22
C VAL A 126 -12.59 6.66 -0.20
N GLY A 127 -11.88 6.31 -1.27
CA GLY A 127 -11.87 4.96 -1.80
C GLY A 127 -10.94 4.01 -1.02
N LEU A 128 -11.03 2.71 -1.33
CA LEU A 128 -10.19 1.68 -0.71
C LEU A 128 -8.69 1.95 -0.90
N LYS A 129 -8.31 2.50 -2.07
CA LYS A 129 -6.93 2.87 -2.39
C LYS A 129 -6.40 3.96 -1.46
N ASP A 130 -7.21 4.96 -1.13
CA ASP A 130 -6.83 6.07 -0.24
C ASP A 130 -6.69 5.60 1.21
N LEU A 131 -7.38 4.52 1.58
CA LEU A 131 -7.22 3.86 2.86
C LEU A 131 -5.91 3.06 2.93
N VAL A 132 -5.60 2.29 1.88
CA VAL A 132 -4.56 1.25 1.91
C VAL A 132 -3.19 1.76 1.46
N MET A 133 -3.13 2.70 0.53
CA MET A 133 -1.87 3.09 -0.11
C MET A 133 -1.02 4.07 0.71
N PRO A 134 -1.59 5.10 1.37
CA PRO A 134 -0.77 6.08 2.08
C PRO A 134 0.04 5.47 3.22
N SER A 135 1.25 5.99 3.45
CA SER A 135 2.01 5.68 4.66
C SER A 135 1.24 6.16 5.91
N ARG A 136 1.59 5.64 7.08
CA ARG A 136 0.96 6.08 8.34
C ARG A 136 1.06 7.60 8.54
N LEU A 137 2.23 8.17 8.24
CA LEU A 137 2.47 9.61 8.34
C LEU A 137 1.64 10.40 7.31
N ARG A 138 1.57 9.93 6.07
CA ARG A 138 0.78 10.58 5.02
C ARG A 138 -0.72 10.55 5.35
N PHE A 139 -1.23 9.40 5.80
CA PHE A 139 -2.62 9.28 6.24
C PHE A 139 -2.92 10.22 7.42
N TYR A 140 -2.04 10.25 8.42
CA TYR A 140 -2.20 11.13 9.58
C TYR A 140 -2.24 12.61 9.17
N ASN A 141 -1.32 13.06 8.31
CA ASN A 141 -1.30 14.46 7.88
C ASN A 141 -2.52 14.87 7.04
N LEU A 142 -3.10 13.95 6.28
CA LEU A 142 -4.26 14.23 5.43
C LEU A 142 -5.59 14.19 6.21
N TYR A 143 -5.77 13.18 7.08
CA TYR A 143 -7.08 12.88 7.66
C TYR A 143 -7.15 13.05 9.18
N VAL A 144 -6.02 13.18 9.87
CA VAL A 144 -6.01 13.23 11.35
C VAL A 144 -5.54 14.58 11.86
N LYS A 145 -4.39 15.07 11.39
CA LYS A 145 -3.82 16.36 11.80
C LYS A 145 -4.76 17.55 11.58
N PRO A 146 -5.50 17.65 10.46
CA PRO A 146 -6.44 18.75 10.24
C PRO A 146 -7.69 18.68 11.12
N TYR A 147 -7.96 17.53 11.74
CA TYR A 147 -9.19 17.24 12.50
C TYR A 147 -8.84 16.69 13.89
N PRO A 148 -8.62 17.55 14.90
CA PRO A 148 -8.15 17.15 16.23
C PRO A 148 -9.00 16.07 16.91
N GLU A 149 -10.29 16.00 16.62
CA GLU A 149 -11.19 14.92 17.05
C GLU A 149 -10.72 13.52 16.64
N CYS A 150 -10.11 13.39 15.46
CA CYS A 150 -9.66 12.13 14.89
C CYS A 150 -8.37 11.64 15.56
N GLU A 151 -7.65 12.51 16.29
CA GLU A 151 -6.48 12.08 17.08
C GLU A 151 -6.85 11.07 18.16
N LYS A 152 -8.04 11.21 18.76
CA LYS A 152 -8.55 10.27 19.77
C LYS A 152 -8.86 8.89 19.17
N ILE A 153 -9.26 8.86 17.90
CA ILE A 153 -9.65 7.64 17.17
C ILE A 153 -8.42 6.92 16.60
N TYR A 154 -7.53 7.67 15.93
CA TYR A 154 -6.36 7.10 15.27
C TYR A 154 -5.18 6.87 16.22
N GLY A 155 -5.17 7.57 17.34
CA GLY A 155 -4.04 7.68 18.26
C GLY A 155 -3.03 8.71 17.79
N ARG A 156 -2.33 9.32 18.77
CA ARG A 156 -1.26 10.28 18.50
C ARG A 156 -0.08 9.57 17.84
N LEU A 157 0.41 10.13 16.73
CA LEU A 157 1.67 9.69 16.14
C LEU A 157 2.83 10.13 17.05
N LYS A 158 3.32 9.23 17.92
CA LYS A 158 4.57 9.47 18.68
C LYS A 158 5.72 9.63 17.68
N GLY A 159 6.27 10.85 17.60
CA GLY A 159 7.42 11.16 16.75
C GLY A 159 7.34 12.46 15.94
N CYS A 160 6.18 13.15 15.89
CA CYS A 160 6.08 14.46 15.20
C CYS A 160 6.20 15.69 16.11
N GLY A 161 6.28 15.50 17.44
CA GLY A 161 6.39 16.59 18.43
C GLY A 161 7.73 16.61 19.20
N GLY A 162 8.71 15.81 18.78
CA GLY A 162 10.07 15.87 19.27
C GLY A 162 10.99 15.88 18.08
N GLU A 163 12.03 16.69 18.13
CA GLU A 163 13.10 16.79 17.14
C GLU A 163 13.53 15.39 16.69
N GLY A 164 12.92 14.90 15.61
CA GLY A 164 13.41 13.70 14.95
C GLY A 164 14.82 14.04 14.53
N LYS A 165 15.84 13.40 15.12
CA LYS A 165 17.24 13.58 14.76
C LYS A 165 17.31 13.57 13.25
N ARG A 166 17.47 14.75 12.66
CA ARG A 166 17.56 14.90 11.21
C ARG A 166 18.76 14.07 10.83
N LYS A 167 18.58 13.06 9.96
CA LYS A 167 19.69 12.20 9.52
C LYS A 167 20.82 13.01 8.88
N HIS A 168 20.54 14.26 8.51
CA HIS A 168 21.50 15.24 8.04
C HIS A 168 21.57 16.41 9.01
N PRO A 169 22.76 16.81 9.47
CA PRO A 169 22.99 18.04 10.19
C PRO A 169 22.36 19.22 9.42
N VAL A 170 21.62 20.07 10.13
CA VAL A 170 21.13 21.33 9.56
C VAL A 170 22.35 22.15 9.19
N GLY A 171 22.44 22.62 7.94
CA GLY A 171 23.60 23.38 7.49
C GLY A 171 24.64 22.60 6.68
N LEU A 172 24.45 21.31 6.40
CA LEU A 172 25.38 20.56 5.53
C LEU A 172 25.55 21.20 4.14
N TRP A 173 24.47 21.73 3.55
CA TRP A 173 24.50 22.54 2.33
C TRP A 173 25.39 23.80 2.39
N LYS A 174 25.74 24.30 3.58
CA LYS A 174 26.67 25.43 3.76
C LYS A 174 28.12 24.99 3.64
N LEU A 175 28.39 23.69 3.82
CA LEU A 175 29.71 23.08 3.64
C LEU A 175 29.96 22.74 2.17
N PHE A 176 28.90 22.53 1.39
CA PHE A 176 29.00 22.47 -0.06
C PHE A 176 29.33 23.86 -0.61
N LYS A 177 30.61 24.11 -0.88
CA LYS A 177 31.02 25.18 -1.79
C LYS A 177 31.04 24.58 -3.20
N PRO A 178 30.05 24.87 -4.07
CA PRO A 178 30.14 24.45 -5.45
C PRO A 178 31.43 25.01 -6.05
N GLU A 179 32.12 24.19 -6.83
CA GLU A 179 33.30 24.61 -7.57
C GLU A 179 32.89 25.79 -8.45
N LYS A 180 33.56 26.93 -8.26
CA LYS A 180 33.32 28.10 -9.10
C LYS A 180 33.95 27.77 -10.46
N PHE A 181 33.12 27.35 -11.41
CA PHE A 181 33.55 27.28 -12.80
C PHE A 181 34.05 28.67 -13.20
N PRO A 182 35.25 28.79 -13.79
CA PRO A 182 35.69 30.06 -14.35
C PRO A 182 34.74 30.36 -15.50
N GLU A 183 33.89 31.38 -15.35
CA GLU A 183 33.08 31.87 -16.46
C GLU A 183 34.04 32.36 -17.53
N SER A 184 34.21 31.58 -18.61
CA SER A 184 34.89 32.11 -19.79
C SER A 184 34.02 33.23 -20.35
N GLY A 185 34.61 34.23 -21.01
CA GLY A 185 33.85 35.32 -21.62
C GLY A 185 32.79 34.83 -22.63
N GLU A 186 32.95 33.60 -23.14
CA GLU A 186 31.98 32.91 -23.98
C GLU A 186 30.76 32.41 -23.20
N ASP A 187 30.93 31.89 -21.99
CA ASP A 187 29.81 31.41 -21.16
C ASP A 187 28.84 32.55 -20.81
N VAL A 188 29.37 33.75 -20.54
CA VAL A 188 28.58 34.95 -20.26
C VAL A 188 27.82 35.42 -21.51
N LYS A 189 28.47 35.36 -22.69
CA LYS A 189 27.82 35.68 -23.97
C LYS A 189 26.70 34.69 -24.30
N ASN A 190 26.93 33.40 -24.09
CA ASN A 190 25.96 32.35 -24.34
C ASN A 190 24.74 32.47 -23.42
N MET A 191 24.95 32.77 -22.13
CA MET A 191 23.86 33.04 -21.19
C MET A 191 23.06 34.30 -21.57
N ARG A 192 23.73 35.36 -22.00
CA ARG A 192 23.06 36.59 -22.44
C ARG A 192 22.20 36.34 -23.68
N SER A 193 22.75 35.67 -24.69
CA SER A 193 22.01 35.32 -25.91
C SER A 193 20.81 34.42 -25.63
N PHE A 194 20.94 33.48 -24.68
CA PHE A 194 19.83 32.64 -24.24
C PHE A 194 18.72 33.46 -23.56
N MET A 195 19.07 34.38 -22.65
CA MET A 195 18.07 35.24 -22.00
C MET A 195 17.38 36.19 -22.98
N GLU A 196 18.11 36.71 -23.97
CA GLU A 196 17.54 37.56 -25.02
C GLU A 196 16.57 36.79 -25.94
N SER A 197 16.70 35.47 -26.06
CA SER A 197 15.78 34.63 -26.85
C SER A 197 14.45 34.31 -26.14
N LEU A 198 14.35 34.60 -24.84
CA LEU A 198 13.16 34.32 -24.03
C LEU A 198 12.22 35.52 -23.88
N VAL A 199 12.56 36.66 -24.50
CA VAL A 199 11.76 37.90 -24.58
C VAL A 199 11.24 38.06 -26.00
#